data_AF-A0AAW9ZM72-F1
#
_entry.id   AF-A0AAW9ZM72-F1
#
_cell.length_a   1.000
_cell.length_b   1.000
_cell.length_c   1.000
_cell.angle_alpha   90.00
_cell.angle_beta   90.00
_cell.angle_gamma   90.00
#
_symmetry.space_group_name_H-M   'P 1'
#
loop_
_entity.id
_entity.type
_entity.pdbx_description
1 polymer ?
#
loop_
_entity_poly.entity_id
_entity_poly.type
_entity_poly.pdbx_seq_one_letter_code
_entity_poly.pdbx_strand_id
1 'polypeptide(L)'
;MRKDVYERMRYFVLEKIRPNYSAIARQYDVDPRTVKAAYVRAQSGEVAVVRKRRKRRSKLDGYRDIIEDKYASGCSARSIYDFIVEKGFTGKYTIVKDYCRRFRRTQAKKATIRVEHTIGLSAQVDWKERVTMTDRNGVPHTFSIFLYVLPYSKFKFLKLTLDQKQDTLFK
;
A
#
# COMPACT_ATOMS: atom_id res chain seq x y z
N MET A 1 1.17 8.35 27.07
CA MET A 1 0.37 9.27 27.91
C MET A 1 0.06 10.48 27.05
N ARG A 2 -1.17 10.98 27.10
CA ARG A 2 -1.61 12.19 26.39
C ARG A 2 -0.82 13.40 26.90
N LYS A 3 -0.15 14.14 25.99
CA LYS A 3 0.77 15.24 26.34
C LYS A 3 0.02 16.43 26.95
N ASP A 4 -1.13 16.77 26.40
CA ASP A 4 -2.04 17.83 26.83
C ASP A 4 -2.47 17.68 28.30
N VAL A 5 -2.85 16.47 28.73
CA VAL A 5 -3.24 16.19 30.12
C VAL A 5 -2.04 16.34 31.07
N TYR A 6 -0.84 15.94 30.62
CA TYR A 6 0.36 16.03 31.44
C TYR A 6 0.83 17.47 31.65
N GLU A 7 0.82 18.31 30.61
CA GLU A 7 1.18 19.73 30.75
C GLU A 7 0.22 20.46 31.69
N ARG A 8 -1.08 20.15 31.61
CA ARG A 8 -2.07 20.71 32.54
C ARG A 8 -1.79 20.30 33.98
N MET A 9 -1.42 19.05 34.23
CA MET A 9 -1.05 18.58 35.58
C MET A 9 0.24 19.22 36.08
N ARG A 10 1.22 19.42 35.19
CA ARG A 10 2.48 20.09 35.51
C ARG A 10 2.26 21.53 35.97
N TYR A 11 1.34 22.24 35.36
CA TYR A 11 0.92 23.57 35.82
C TYR A 11 0.42 23.55 37.27
N PHE A 12 -0.50 22.62 37.61
CA PHE A 12 -1.00 22.50 38.99
C PHE A 12 0.10 22.16 40.01
N VAL A 13 1.08 21.34 39.61
CA VAL A 13 2.24 21.03 40.46
C VAL A 13 3.12 22.25 40.69
N LEU A 14 3.38 23.07 39.66
CA LEU A 14 4.16 24.30 39.77
C LEU A 14 3.47 25.33 40.68
N GLU A 15 2.16 25.48 40.53
CA GLU A 15 1.32 26.35 41.37
C GLU A 15 1.11 25.82 42.79
N LYS A 16 1.59 24.61 43.11
CA LYS A 16 1.37 23.91 44.40
C LYS A 16 -0.13 23.74 44.76
N ILE A 17 -1.00 23.68 43.76
CA ILE A 17 -2.45 23.51 43.93
C ILE A 17 -2.81 22.05 43.70
N ARG A 18 -3.62 21.46 44.59
CA ARG A 18 -4.17 20.11 44.38
C ARG A 18 -5.38 20.16 43.45
N PRO A 19 -5.32 19.57 42.24
CA PRO A 19 -6.43 19.65 41.30
C PRO A 19 -7.56 18.67 41.64
N ASN A 20 -8.79 19.01 41.21
CA ASN A 20 -9.90 18.08 41.18
C ASN A 20 -9.79 17.15 39.95
N TYR A 21 -9.35 15.92 40.17
CA TYR A 21 -9.13 14.94 39.10
C TYR A 21 -10.39 14.64 38.27
N SER A 22 -11.57 14.62 38.88
CA SER A 22 -12.84 14.29 38.20
C SER A 22 -13.33 15.43 37.30
N ALA A 23 -13.14 16.69 37.71
CA ALA A 23 -13.49 17.84 36.88
C ALA A 23 -12.61 17.91 35.63
N ILE A 24 -11.31 17.70 35.81
CA ILE A 24 -10.33 17.75 34.71
C ILE A 24 -10.50 16.55 33.77
N ALA A 25 -10.81 15.37 34.32
CA ALA A 25 -11.17 14.20 33.54
C ALA A 25 -12.30 14.46 32.55
N ARG A 26 -13.37 15.15 33.00
CA ARG A 26 -14.49 15.56 32.13
C ARG A 26 -14.07 16.58 31.08
N GLN A 27 -13.22 17.53 31.44
CA GLN A 27 -12.74 18.55 30.50
C GLN A 27 -11.89 17.96 29.37
N TYR A 28 -11.03 16.99 29.67
CA TYR A 28 -10.10 16.38 28.72
C TYR A 28 -10.62 15.07 28.08
N ASP A 29 -11.82 14.64 28.46
CA ASP A 29 -12.43 13.37 28.06
C ASP A 29 -11.49 12.17 28.30
N VAL A 30 -11.06 12.01 29.56
CA VAL A 30 -10.17 10.92 30.00
C VAL A 30 -10.60 10.38 31.36
N ASP A 31 -10.22 9.14 31.67
CA ASP A 31 -10.47 8.55 32.98
C ASP A 31 -9.74 9.35 34.10
N PRO A 32 -10.41 9.67 35.24
CA PRO A 32 -9.79 10.37 36.38
C PRO A 32 -8.51 9.72 36.91
N ARG A 33 -8.36 8.39 36.80
CA ARG A 33 -7.14 7.67 37.15
C ARG A 33 -5.97 8.05 36.26
N THR A 34 -6.22 8.39 35.00
CA THR A 34 -5.21 8.89 34.05
C THR A 34 -4.72 10.27 34.45
N VAL A 35 -5.64 11.16 34.88
CA VAL A 35 -5.31 12.50 35.39
C VAL A 35 -4.49 12.42 36.68
N LYS A 36 -4.93 11.58 37.64
CA LYS A 36 -4.19 11.33 38.89
C LYS A 36 -2.78 10.78 38.61
N ALA A 37 -2.66 9.81 37.70
CA ALA A 37 -1.36 9.26 37.31
C ALA A 37 -0.45 10.29 36.64
N ALA A 38 -1.01 11.22 35.86
CA ALA A 38 -0.27 12.33 35.25
C ALA A 38 0.19 13.35 36.31
N TYR A 39 -0.63 13.66 37.31
CA TYR A 39 -0.28 14.55 38.43
C TYR A 39 0.85 14.00 39.29
N VAL A 40 0.77 12.72 39.69
CA VAL A 40 1.84 12.05 40.45
C VAL A 40 3.15 12.03 39.67
N ARG A 41 3.10 11.78 38.36
CA ARG A 41 4.30 11.86 37.49
C ARG A 41 4.86 13.26 37.34
N ALA A 42 4.02 14.28 37.34
CA ALA A 42 4.47 15.67 37.27
C ALA A 42 5.16 16.09 38.58
N GLN A 43 4.69 15.59 39.73
CA GLN A 43 5.36 15.79 41.03
C GLN A 43 6.74 15.12 41.10
N SER A 44 6.91 13.93 40.51
CA SER A 44 8.18 13.21 40.55
C SER A 44 9.25 13.76 39.60
N GLY A 45 8.95 14.77 38.78
CA GLY A 45 9.90 15.35 37.83
C GLY A 45 10.31 14.43 36.68
N GLU A 46 9.70 13.24 36.56
CA GLU A 46 10.00 12.29 35.50
C GLU A 46 9.42 12.81 34.17
N VAL A 47 10.29 13.39 33.34
CA VAL A 47 9.98 13.75 31.96
C VAL A 47 9.49 12.51 31.24
N ALA A 48 8.32 12.60 30.60
CA ALA A 48 7.58 11.50 29.99
C ALA A 48 8.47 10.49 29.24
N VAL A 49 8.96 9.47 29.93
CA VAL A 49 9.55 8.31 29.29
C VAL A 49 8.36 7.58 28.68
N VAL A 50 8.08 7.88 27.41
CA VAL A 50 7.21 7.04 26.59
C VAL A 50 7.77 5.64 26.73
N ARG A 51 7.10 4.77 27.50
CA ARG A 51 7.48 3.37 27.62
C ARG A 51 7.54 2.85 26.19
N LYS A 52 8.75 2.72 25.64
CA LYS A 52 8.95 2.18 24.31
C LYS A 52 8.30 0.80 24.37
N ARG A 53 7.23 0.62 23.59
CA ARG A 53 6.57 -0.69 23.48
C ARG A 53 7.67 -1.68 23.14
N ARG A 54 7.85 -2.70 23.97
CA ARG A 54 8.81 -3.77 23.70
C ARG A 54 8.48 -4.32 22.31
N LYS A 55 9.39 -4.17 21.35
CA LYS A 55 9.27 -4.81 20.04
C LYS A 55 9.41 -6.31 20.27
N ARG A 56 8.28 -7.01 20.35
CA ARG A 56 8.30 -8.48 20.38
C ARG A 56 8.83 -8.96 19.03
N ARG A 57 9.82 -9.85 19.05
CA ARG A 57 10.28 -10.54 17.85
C ARG A 57 9.11 -11.38 17.31
N SER A 58 8.89 -11.35 16.01
CA SER A 58 7.92 -12.22 15.36
C SER A 58 8.46 -13.64 15.36
N LYS A 59 7.58 -14.63 15.48
CA LYS A 59 7.94 -16.05 15.27
C LYS A 59 8.52 -16.32 13.88
N LEU A 60 8.22 -15.45 12.91
CA LEU A 60 8.72 -15.55 11.54
C LEU A 60 10.11 -14.97 11.35
N ASP A 61 10.64 -14.20 12.31
CA ASP A 61 11.88 -13.42 12.10
C ASP A 61 13.08 -14.28 11.70
N GLY A 62 13.16 -15.53 12.20
CA GLY A 62 14.21 -16.47 11.83
C GLY A 62 13.98 -17.26 10.53
N TYR A 63 12.82 -17.12 9.89
CA TYR A 63 12.44 -17.90 8.69
C TYR A 63 12.10 -17.02 7.48
N ARG A 64 12.20 -15.69 7.59
CA ARG A 64 11.77 -14.76 6.53
C ARG A 64 12.50 -15.02 5.22
N ASP A 65 13.83 -15.11 5.26
CA ASP A 65 14.65 -15.28 4.06
C ASP A 65 14.31 -16.60 3.35
N ILE A 66 14.13 -17.67 4.11
CA ILE A 66 13.72 -18.98 3.60
C ILE A 66 12.33 -18.90 2.95
N ILE A 67 11.38 -18.21 3.60
CA ILE A 67 10.02 -18.05 3.08
C ILE A 67 10.05 -17.25 1.77
N GLU A 68 10.85 -16.18 1.70
CA GLU A 68 10.95 -15.33 0.51
C GLU A 68 11.61 -16.06 -0.66
N ASP A 69 12.71 -16.78 -0.43
CA ASP A 69 13.40 -17.59 -1.43
C ASP A 69 12.50 -18.68 -2.02
N LYS A 70 11.82 -19.46 -1.16
CA LYS A 70 10.90 -20.50 -1.60
C LYS A 70 9.65 -19.94 -2.28
N TYR A 71 9.15 -18.79 -1.81
CA TYR A 71 8.02 -18.14 -2.45
C TYR A 71 8.39 -17.58 -3.83
N ALA A 72 9.59 -17.01 -3.98
CA ALA A 72 10.11 -16.55 -5.27
C ALA A 72 10.34 -17.72 -6.25
N SER A 73 10.70 -18.90 -5.73
CA SER A 73 10.79 -20.15 -6.48
C SER A 73 9.43 -20.75 -6.89
N GLY A 74 8.31 -20.09 -6.56
CA GLY A 74 6.96 -20.52 -6.95
C GLY A 74 6.29 -21.51 -6.00
N CYS A 75 6.86 -21.79 -4.83
CA CYS A 75 6.26 -22.71 -3.88
C CYS A 75 4.97 -22.15 -3.25
N SER A 76 3.99 -23.03 -2.98
CA SER A 76 2.77 -22.65 -2.28
C SER A 76 3.05 -22.26 -0.83
N ALA A 77 2.27 -21.34 -0.26
CA ALA A 77 2.42 -20.95 1.15
C ALA A 77 2.23 -22.14 2.12
N ARG A 78 1.48 -23.17 1.70
CA ARG A 78 1.29 -24.39 2.49
C ARG A 78 2.56 -25.24 2.49
N SER A 79 3.14 -25.49 1.32
CA SER A 79 4.40 -26.22 1.19
C SER A 79 5.54 -25.54 1.95
N ILE A 80 5.60 -24.21 1.91
CA ILE A 80 6.57 -23.42 2.68
C ILE A 80 6.35 -23.60 4.19
N TYR A 81 5.10 -23.61 4.65
CA TYR A 81 4.77 -23.82 6.05
C TYR A 81 5.21 -25.21 6.51
N ASP A 82 4.88 -26.27 5.76
CA ASP A 82 5.26 -27.64 6.13
C ASP A 82 6.80 -27.78 6.19
N PHE A 83 7.53 -27.18 5.25
CA PHE A 83 9.00 -27.14 5.25
C PHE A 83 9.60 -26.43 6.48
N ILE A 84 9.07 -25.27 6.88
CA ILE A 84 9.63 -24.56 8.04
C ILE A 84 9.24 -25.22 9.36
N VAL A 85 8.11 -25.94 9.42
CA VAL A 85 7.70 -26.74 10.59
C VAL A 85 8.72 -27.85 10.85
N GLU A 86 9.17 -28.54 9.81
CA GLU A 86 10.27 -29.52 9.91
C GLU A 86 11.57 -28.88 10.42
N LYS A 87 11.81 -27.59 10.10
CA LYS A 87 12.94 -26.80 10.62
C LYS A 87 12.69 -26.15 11.99
N GLY A 88 11.69 -26.62 12.74
CA GLY A 88 11.43 -26.19 14.12
C GLY A 88 10.52 -24.97 14.27
N PHE A 89 9.75 -24.60 13.24
CA PHE A 89 8.82 -23.48 13.34
C PHE A 89 7.63 -23.79 14.26
N THR A 90 7.48 -23.03 15.34
CA THR A 90 6.40 -23.19 16.35
C THR A 90 5.20 -22.27 16.11
N GLY A 91 5.08 -21.73 14.90
CA GLY A 91 4.00 -20.84 14.50
C GLY A 91 2.83 -21.55 13.84
N LYS A 92 1.78 -20.79 13.48
CA LYS A 92 0.63 -21.32 12.74
C LYS A 92 0.76 -21.06 11.25
N TYR A 93 0.07 -21.85 10.43
CA TYR A 93 0.01 -21.63 8.98
C TYR A 93 -0.45 -20.21 8.60
N THR A 94 -1.42 -19.65 9.34
CA THR A 94 -1.99 -18.33 9.04
C THR A 94 -0.96 -17.21 8.99
N ILE A 95 0.03 -17.22 9.90
CA ILE A 95 1.07 -16.18 9.92
C ILE A 95 2.00 -16.26 8.70
N VAL A 96 2.29 -17.47 8.20
CA VAL A 96 3.06 -17.68 6.96
C VAL A 96 2.24 -17.22 5.75
N LYS A 97 0.98 -17.65 5.68
CA LYS A 97 0.05 -17.26 4.60
C LYS A 97 -0.08 -15.74 4.48
N ASP A 98 -0.25 -15.05 5.60
CA ASP A 98 -0.35 -13.59 5.65
C ASP A 98 0.97 -12.92 5.26
N TYR A 99 2.10 -13.51 5.63
CA TYR A 99 3.42 -13.04 5.20
C TYR A 99 3.58 -13.13 3.69
N CYS A 100 3.36 -14.30 3.09
CA CYS A 100 3.44 -14.50 1.64
C CYS A 100 2.49 -13.56 0.89
N ARG A 101 1.28 -13.31 1.41
CA ARG A 101 0.32 -12.36 0.82
C ARG A 101 0.85 -10.92 0.81
N ARG A 102 1.50 -10.47 1.89
CA ARG A 102 2.12 -9.14 1.97
C ARG A 102 3.33 -9.03 1.04
N PHE A 103 4.15 -10.07 0.98
CA PHE A 103 5.30 -10.13 0.09
C PHE A 103 4.87 -10.01 -1.39
N ARG A 104 3.86 -10.78 -1.81
CA ARG A 104 3.28 -10.69 -3.16
C ARG A 104 2.79 -9.29 -3.52
N ARG A 105 2.08 -8.61 -2.62
CA ARG A 105 1.59 -7.24 -2.86
C ARG A 105 2.72 -6.24 -3.06
N THR A 106 3.84 -6.45 -2.37
CA THR A 106 5.03 -5.60 -2.48
C THR A 106 5.72 -5.80 -3.83
N GLN A 107 5.80 -7.05 -4.32
CA GLN A 107 6.34 -7.35 -5.64
C GLN A 107 5.44 -6.85 -6.78
N ALA A 108 4.12 -7.04 -6.68
CA ALA A 108 3.18 -6.58 -7.71
C ALA A 108 3.22 -5.05 -7.91
N LYS A 109 3.48 -4.28 -6.85
CA LYS A 109 3.65 -2.81 -6.95
C LYS A 109 4.89 -2.40 -7.74
N LYS A 110 5.94 -3.23 -7.81
CA LYS A 110 7.14 -2.93 -8.60
C LYS A 110 6.92 -3.10 -10.11
N ALA A 111 5.92 -3.87 -10.52
CA ALA A 111 5.66 -4.17 -11.93
C ALA A 111 4.93 -3.05 -12.70
N THR A 112 4.40 -2.04 -12.01
CA THR A 112 3.76 -0.89 -12.67
C THR A 112 4.76 0.24 -12.80
N ILE A 113 5.45 0.32 -13.94
CA ILE A 113 6.25 1.49 -14.29
C ILE A 113 5.28 2.61 -14.68
N ARG A 114 5.27 3.71 -13.92
CA ARG A 114 4.60 4.93 -14.34
C ARG A 114 5.54 5.67 -15.29
N VAL A 115 5.11 5.82 -16.53
CA VAL A 115 5.81 6.63 -17.53
C VAL A 115 5.20 8.02 -17.54
N GLU A 116 6.01 9.04 -17.28
CA GLU A 116 5.60 10.43 -17.51
C GLU A 116 5.75 10.74 -19.00
N HIS A 117 4.69 11.24 -19.63
CA HIS A 117 4.69 11.56 -21.05
C HIS A 117 4.89 13.05 -21.24
N THR A 118 5.91 13.44 -22.00
CA THR A 118 6.09 14.83 -22.43
C THR A 118 5.26 15.09 -23.69
N ILE A 119 4.74 16.30 -23.82
CA ILE A 119 3.95 16.74 -24.98
C ILE A 119 4.76 16.55 -26.26
N GLY A 120 4.19 15.86 -27.26
CA GLY A 120 4.77 15.75 -28.60
C GLY A 120 5.99 14.83 -28.77
N LEU A 121 6.54 14.25 -27.70
CA LEU A 121 7.75 13.40 -27.77
C LEU A 121 7.48 11.90 -27.92
N SER A 122 6.26 11.44 -27.59
CA SER A 122 5.91 10.03 -27.74
C SER A 122 4.44 9.87 -28.13
N ALA A 123 4.18 8.78 -28.83
CA ALA A 123 2.85 8.31 -29.15
C ALA A 123 2.79 6.79 -29.04
N GLN A 124 1.60 6.28 -28.74
CA GLN A 124 1.30 4.86 -28.75
C GLN A 124 0.60 4.52 -30.06
N VAL A 125 1.14 3.55 -30.77
CA VAL A 125 0.61 3.07 -32.04
C VAL A 125 0.09 1.66 -31.85
N ASP A 126 -1.13 1.42 -32.33
CA ASP A 126 -1.80 0.12 -32.25
C ASP A 126 -2.60 -0.14 -33.54
N TRP A 127 -2.89 -1.41 -33.79
CA TRP A 127 -3.69 -1.88 -34.92
C TRP A 127 -4.81 -2.79 -34.43
N LYS A 128 -6.04 -2.46 -34.83
CA LYS A 128 -7.13 -3.44 -34.79
C LYS A 128 -7.27 -4.07 -36.17
N GLU A 129 -6.81 -5.30 -36.28
CA GLU A 129 -6.79 -6.01 -37.55
C GLU A 129 -8.13 -6.70 -37.86
N ARG A 130 -8.40 -6.84 -39.16
CA ARG A 130 -9.49 -7.68 -39.72
C ARG A 130 -10.85 -7.44 -39.06
N VAL A 131 -11.25 -6.18 -38.97
CA VAL A 131 -12.59 -5.78 -38.56
C VAL A 131 -13.51 -5.94 -39.77
N THR A 132 -14.54 -6.77 -39.63
CA THR A 132 -15.59 -6.93 -40.65
C THR A 132 -16.84 -6.18 -40.22
N MET A 133 -17.32 -5.28 -41.08
CA MET A 133 -18.58 -4.56 -40.90
C MET A 133 -19.44 -4.70 -42.15
N THR A 134 -20.74 -4.89 -41.97
CA THR A 134 -21.71 -5.01 -43.06
C THR A 134 -22.33 -3.66 -43.37
N ASP A 135 -22.43 -3.32 -44.65
CA ASP A 135 -23.10 -2.09 -45.10
C ASP A 135 -24.64 -2.21 -45.01
N ARG A 136 -25.35 -1.15 -45.40
CA ARG A 136 -26.83 -1.13 -45.41
C ARG A 136 -27.44 -2.09 -46.44
N ASN A 137 -26.66 -2.57 -47.41
CA ASN A 137 -27.09 -3.48 -48.47
C ASN A 137 -26.75 -4.95 -48.17
N GLY A 138 -26.16 -5.23 -47.00
CA GLY A 138 -25.77 -6.59 -46.62
C GLY A 138 -24.38 -7.02 -47.11
N VAL A 139 -23.57 -6.12 -47.68
CA VAL A 139 -22.23 -6.43 -48.18
C VAL A 139 -21.21 -6.33 -47.03
N PRO A 140 -20.43 -7.40 -46.75
CA PRO A 140 -19.39 -7.36 -45.72
C PRO A 140 -18.13 -6.68 -46.24
N HIS A 141 -17.60 -5.75 -45.46
CA HIS A 141 -16.33 -5.08 -45.70
C HIS A 141 -15.35 -5.42 -44.58
N THR A 142 -14.19 -5.96 -44.94
CA THR A 142 -13.12 -6.24 -43.99
C THR A 142 -12.00 -5.22 -44.17
N PHE A 143 -11.65 -4.52 -43.10
CA PHE A 143 -10.58 -3.55 -43.06
C PHE A 143 -9.84 -3.63 -41.73
N SER A 144 -8.73 -2.92 -41.63
CA SER A 144 -8.02 -2.74 -40.37
C SER A 144 -8.12 -1.29 -39.92
N ILE A 145 -7.99 -1.07 -38.62
CA ILE A 145 -8.03 0.25 -38.01
C ILE A 145 -6.64 0.55 -37.46
N PHE A 146 -5.99 1.53 -38.06
CA PHE A 146 -4.83 2.16 -37.48
C PHE A 146 -5.24 3.09 -36.34
N LEU A 147 -4.63 2.92 -35.17
CA LEU A 147 -4.86 3.75 -34.00
C LEU A 147 -3.54 4.41 -33.59
N TYR A 148 -3.58 5.74 -33.46
CA TYR A 148 -2.47 6.53 -32.96
C TYR A 148 -2.96 7.36 -31.77
N VAL A 149 -2.37 7.14 -30.60
CA VAL A 149 -2.78 7.77 -29.34
C VAL A 149 -1.65 8.62 -28.80
N LEU A 150 -1.92 9.90 -28.56
CA LEU A 150 -1.02 10.77 -27.83
C LEU A 150 -1.25 10.59 -26.33
N PRO A 151 -0.30 9.99 -25.58
CA PRO A 151 -0.53 9.61 -24.20
C PRO A 151 -0.63 10.82 -23.24
N TYR A 152 -0.10 11.99 -23.61
CA TYR A 152 -0.26 13.23 -22.83
C TYR A 152 -1.67 13.79 -22.95
N SER A 153 -2.12 14.13 -24.17
CA SER A 153 -3.43 14.76 -24.41
C SER A 153 -4.60 13.79 -24.46
N LYS A 154 -4.31 12.48 -24.52
CA LYS A 154 -5.28 11.40 -24.81
C LYS A 154 -5.99 11.55 -26.16
N PHE A 155 -5.47 12.41 -27.03
CA PHE A 155 -5.98 12.55 -28.38
C PHE A 155 -5.77 11.25 -29.16
N LYS A 156 -6.80 10.81 -29.87
CA LYS A 156 -6.80 9.57 -30.66
C LYS A 156 -7.03 9.93 -32.12
N PHE A 157 -6.12 9.50 -32.97
CA PHE A 157 -6.28 9.51 -34.41
C PHE A 157 -6.57 8.08 -34.88
N LEU A 158 -7.61 7.93 -35.69
CA LEU A 158 -8.03 6.66 -36.25
C LEU A 158 -8.09 6.76 -37.77
N LYS A 159 -7.53 5.77 -38.46
CA LYS A 159 -7.59 5.68 -39.92
C LYS A 159 -7.95 4.25 -40.33
N LEU A 160 -8.95 4.13 -41.19
CA LEU A 160 -9.29 2.86 -41.80
C LEU A 160 -8.30 2.57 -42.93
N THR A 161 -7.77 1.36 -42.95
CA THR A 161 -6.74 0.94 -43.88
C THR A 161 -7.05 -0.46 -44.40
N LEU A 162 -6.88 -0.66 -45.71
CA LEU A 162 -7.08 -1.97 -46.34
C LEU A 162 -5.82 -2.85 -46.23
N ASP A 163 -4.64 -2.23 -46.13
CA ASP A 163 -3.36 -2.89 -45.91
C ASP A 163 -2.58 -2.20 -44.78
N GLN A 164 -1.54 -2.87 -44.27
CA GLN A 164 -0.69 -2.35 -43.19
C GLN A 164 0.62 -1.77 -43.70
N LYS A 165 0.69 -1.35 -44.97
CA LYS A 165 1.93 -0.84 -45.54
C LYS A 165 2.21 0.58 -45.05
N GLN A 166 3.48 0.86 -44.81
CA GLN A 166 3.94 2.18 -44.36
C GLN A 166 3.51 3.29 -45.34
N ASP A 167 3.63 3.04 -46.65
CA ASP A 167 3.26 3.98 -47.72
C ASP A 167 1.76 4.31 -47.75
N THR A 168 0.90 3.36 -47.36
CA THR A 168 -0.55 3.58 -47.26
C THR A 168 -0.88 4.50 -46.07
N LEU A 169 -0.05 4.43 -45.04
CA LEU A 169 -0.25 5.09 -43.77
C LEU A 169 0.24 6.54 -43.80
N PHE A 170 1.50 6.74 -44.21
CA PHE A 170 2.19 8.02 -44.31
C PHE A 170 2.16 8.49 -45.76
N LYS A 171 1.12 9.26 -46.10
CA LYS A 171 1.02 9.97 -47.37
C LYS A 171 1.36 11.44 -47.16
#